data_AF-U3TUE4-F1
#
_entry.id   AF-U3TUE4-F1
#
_cell.length_a   1.000
_cell.length_b   1.000
_cell.length_c   1.000
_cell.angle_alpha   90.00
_cell.angle_beta   90.00
_cell.angle_gamma   90.00
#
_symmetry.space_group_name_H-M   'P 1'
#
loop_
_entity.id
_entity.type
_entity.pdbx_description
1 polymer ?
#
loop_
_entity_poly.entity_id
_entity_poly.type
_entity_poly.pdbx_seq_one_letter_code
_entity_poly.pdbx_strand_id
1 'polypeptide(L)'
;MRISTVNSPLTYYTINNAPAGMDYELAKRFADYLGVKLEVTVRPNLGDLFDDLDDGKADLLAAGLIYNSERLSRYQSGPSYYSVSQQLVYRIDKPRPKNLGDLKGRLIVQSGSAYLSTLRSAKADSYPDIDWAISTDMGQKALLEAVADGKLDYTMGDSVTIGLLQRIHPQLAVAFDITDEEPVTWYLPRNDDDRLNAAMLDFYSQMGEEGTMARLEEKYLGHVGTFDYVDTRTFLRAIDNTLPDIKPLFEKYASSIDWCLLAAISYQESHWNPQATSPTGVRGMMMLTRNTADSLDVNDRLDPEQSIRDGSEYLRRMMEKVSETIPEDERIWFALASL
;
A
#
# COMPACT_ATOMS: atom_id res chain seq x y z
N MET A 1 19.86 3.25 14.75
CA MET A 1 19.55 2.09 13.90
C MET A 1 19.42 2.58 12.46
N ARG A 2 20.25 2.06 11.57
CA ARG A 2 20.29 2.39 10.15
C ARG A 2 19.54 1.32 9.37
N ILE A 3 18.59 1.73 8.55
CA ILE A 3 17.87 0.82 7.66
C ILE A 3 18.12 1.20 6.20
N SER A 4 18.13 0.19 5.34
CA SER A 4 18.03 0.39 3.89
C SER A 4 16.68 -0.15 3.40
N THR A 5 16.00 0.64 2.57
CA THR A 5 14.65 0.37 2.05
C THR A 5 14.50 0.79 0.59
N VAL A 6 13.38 0.46 -0.03
CA VAL A 6 12.98 0.97 -1.35
C VAL A 6 11.79 1.90 -1.23
N ASN A 7 11.56 2.73 -2.25
CA ASN A 7 10.35 3.55 -2.31
C ASN A 7 9.15 2.72 -2.81
N SER A 8 8.18 2.50 -1.93
CA SER A 8 6.91 1.85 -2.23
C SER A 8 5.86 2.28 -1.19
N PRO A 9 4.56 2.35 -1.53
CA PRO A 9 3.51 2.67 -0.56
C PRO A 9 3.51 1.78 0.70
N LEU A 10 3.99 0.53 0.59
CA LEU A 10 4.04 -0.39 1.71
C LEU A 10 5.35 -0.29 2.52
N THR A 11 6.45 0.13 1.90
CA THR A 11 7.78 0.11 2.56
C THR A 11 8.10 1.48 3.17
N TYR A 12 8.39 2.45 2.32
CA TYR A 12 8.75 3.82 2.67
C TYR A 12 8.32 4.77 1.55
N TYR A 13 7.62 5.83 1.93
CA TYR A 13 7.29 6.95 1.07
C TYR A 13 7.09 8.21 1.93
N THR A 14 6.88 9.37 1.29
CA THR A 14 6.61 10.62 2.01
C THR A 14 5.28 11.20 1.57
N ILE A 15 4.45 11.60 2.54
CA ILE A 15 3.23 12.40 2.34
C ILE A 15 3.47 13.74 3.03
N ASN A 16 3.33 14.87 2.32
CA ASN A 16 3.52 16.20 2.90
C ASN A 16 4.88 16.35 3.65
N ASN A 17 5.94 15.76 3.09
CA ASN A 17 7.29 15.64 3.69
C ASN A 17 7.39 14.81 4.98
N ALA A 18 6.30 14.19 5.44
CA ALA A 18 6.32 13.24 6.54
C ALA A 18 6.53 11.80 6.01
N PRO A 19 7.48 11.04 6.58
CA PRO A 19 7.70 9.64 6.20
C PRO A 19 6.54 8.74 6.65
N ALA A 20 6.17 7.80 5.78
CA ALA A 20 5.11 6.83 5.98
C ALA A 20 5.50 5.49 5.32
N GLY A 21 4.77 4.42 5.66
CA GLY A 21 4.97 3.07 5.13
C GLY A 21 5.03 2.05 6.27
N MET A 22 4.58 0.83 6.00
CA MET A 22 4.52 -0.23 7.00
C MET A 22 5.92 -0.57 7.54
N ASP A 23 6.90 -0.79 6.65
CA ASP A 23 8.29 -1.03 7.07
C ASP A 23 8.86 0.16 7.84
N TYR A 24 8.58 1.39 7.39
CA TYR A 24 9.03 2.60 8.09
C TYR A 24 8.46 2.69 9.51
N GLU A 25 7.13 2.55 9.67
CA GLU A 25 6.48 2.65 10.97
C GLU A 25 6.93 1.52 11.91
N LEU A 26 7.08 0.29 11.38
CA LEU A 26 7.59 -0.84 12.16
C LEU A 26 9.05 -0.64 12.57
N ALA A 27 9.92 -0.18 11.66
CA ALA A 27 11.31 0.13 11.95
C ALA A 27 11.46 1.32 12.91
N LYS A 28 10.56 2.31 12.83
CA LYS A 28 10.54 3.45 13.75
C LYS A 28 10.21 3.01 15.17
N ARG A 29 9.18 2.17 15.33
CA ARG A 29 8.81 1.57 16.63
C ARG A 29 9.94 0.70 17.18
N PHE A 30 10.62 -0.06 16.34
CA PHE A 30 11.78 -0.84 16.79
C PHE A 30 12.96 0.04 17.22
N ALA A 31 13.25 1.13 16.49
CA ALA A 31 14.27 2.11 16.90
C ALA A 31 13.93 2.75 18.26
N ASP A 32 12.65 3.07 18.48
CA ASP A 32 12.16 3.64 19.74
C ASP A 32 12.24 2.62 20.89
N TYR A 33 11.91 1.35 20.64
CA TYR A 33 12.11 0.24 21.59
C TYR A 33 13.61 0.10 21.98
N LEU A 34 14.51 0.24 21.01
CA LEU A 34 15.96 0.21 21.25
C LEU A 34 16.51 1.50 21.90
N GLY A 35 15.73 2.57 21.98
CA GLY A 35 16.16 3.88 22.48
C GLY A 35 17.15 4.61 21.58
N VAL A 36 17.11 4.37 20.26
CA VAL A 36 18.04 4.96 19.28
C VAL A 36 17.31 5.73 18.17
N LYS A 37 18.01 6.63 17.49
CA LYS A 37 17.47 7.31 16.30
C LYS A 37 17.39 6.34 15.11
N LEU A 38 16.29 6.40 14.37
CA LEU A 38 16.15 5.75 13.07
C LEU A 38 16.81 6.60 11.97
N GLU A 39 17.65 5.97 11.15
CA GLU A 39 18.23 6.55 9.94
C GLU A 39 17.80 5.70 8.73
N VAL A 40 17.16 6.32 7.75
CA VAL A 40 16.57 5.63 6.59
C VAL A 40 17.35 5.97 5.33
N THR A 41 17.83 4.95 4.63
CA THR A 41 18.45 5.06 3.31
C THR A 41 17.54 4.43 2.25
N VAL A 42 17.10 5.22 1.27
CA VAL A 42 16.25 4.72 0.18
C VAL A 42 17.13 4.38 -1.02
N ARG A 43 16.98 3.15 -1.54
CA ARG A 43 17.69 2.66 -2.73
C ARG A 43 16.76 2.45 -3.93
N PRO A 44 17.28 2.58 -5.16
CA PRO A 44 16.51 2.35 -6.37
C PRO A 44 16.25 0.86 -6.65
N ASN A 45 17.12 -0.05 -6.20
CA ASN A 45 17.00 -1.48 -6.48
C ASN A 45 17.34 -2.34 -5.24
N LEU A 46 16.92 -3.62 -5.27
CA LEU A 46 17.13 -4.54 -4.15
C LEU A 46 18.60 -4.94 -3.96
N GLY A 47 19.41 -4.96 -5.03
CA GLY A 47 20.83 -5.28 -4.95
C GLY A 47 21.57 -4.32 -4.03
N ASP A 48 21.35 -3.02 -4.22
CA ASP A 48 21.94 -1.97 -3.39
C ASP A 48 21.59 -2.10 -1.89
N LEU A 49 20.45 -2.70 -1.55
CA LEU A 49 20.08 -2.97 -0.16
C LEU A 49 21.02 -3.99 0.47
N PHE A 50 21.27 -5.10 -0.23
CA PHE A 50 22.16 -6.14 0.26
C PHE A 50 23.62 -5.70 0.28
N ASP A 51 24.03 -4.87 -0.69
CA ASP A 51 25.34 -4.22 -0.68
C ASP A 51 25.50 -3.31 0.54
N ASP A 52 24.47 -2.55 0.93
CA ASP A 52 24.50 -1.74 2.15
C ASP A 52 24.65 -2.58 3.43
N LEU A 53 24.05 -3.77 3.46
CA LEU A 53 24.16 -4.69 4.58
C LEU A 53 25.57 -5.30 4.64
N ASP A 54 26.11 -5.71 3.49
CA ASP A 54 27.45 -6.29 3.36
C ASP A 54 28.56 -5.27 3.71
N ASP A 55 28.38 -4.01 3.29
CA ASP A 55 29.33 -2.92 3.55
C ASP A 55 29.18 -2.29 4.94
N GLY A 56 28.25 -2.79 5.78
CA GLY A 56 27.98 -2.24 7.10
C GLY A 56 27.40 -0.82 7.09
N LYS A 57 26.76 -0.41 5.98
CA LYS A 57 26.04 0.86 5.81
C LYS A 57 24.61 0.79 6.37
N ALA A 58 24.03 -0.40 6.45
CA ALA A 58 22.76 -0.69 7.10
C ALA A 58 22.91 -1.72 8.23
N ASP A 59 22.08 -1.60 9.26
CA ASP A 59 21.98 -2.59 10.35
C ASP A 59 20.87 -3.62 10.04
N LEU A 60 19.90 -3.25 9.20
CA LEU A 60 18.67 -3.97 8.92
C LEU A 60 18.13 -3.57 7.54
N LEU A 61 17.56 -4.53 6.80
CA LEU A 61 16.79 -4.27 5.59
C LEU A 61 15.30 -4.38 5.87
N ALA A 62 14.58 -3.29 5.63
CA ALA A 62 13.13 -3.16 5.85
C ALA A 62 12.49 -2.68 4.55
N ALA A 63 12.14 -3.62 3.68
CA ALA A 63 11.82 -3.34 2.27
C ALA A 63 10.82 -4.34 1.66
N GLY A 64 9.89 -4.87 2.45
CA GLY A 64 8.90 -5.86 1.96
C GLY A 64 9.54 -7.11 1.36
N LEU A 65 10.65 -7.58 1.92
CA LEU A 65 11.44 -8.66 1.34
C LEU A 65 10.79 -10.02 1.61
N ILE A 66 10.38 -10.70 0.55
CA ILE A 66 9.95 -12.11 0.63
C ILE A 66 11.12 -12.95 1.12
N TYR A 67 10.84 -13.84 2.08
CA TYR A 67 11.77 -14.84 2.58
C TYR A 67 12.36 -15.65 1.43
N ASN A 68 13.66 -15.88 1.51
CA ASN A 68 14.41 -16.63 0.51
C ASN A 68 15.51 -17.42 1.22
N SER A 69 15.42 -18.74 1.11
CA SER A 69 16.35 -19.68 1.74
C SER A 69 17.78 -19.55 1.23
N GLU A 70 17.98 -19.17 -0.04
CA GLU A 70 19.31 -18.98 -0.63
C GLU A 70 20.10 -17.85 0.06
N ARG A 71 19.39 -16.85 0.60
CA ARG A 71 19.97 -15.70 1.31
C ARG A 71 20.48 -16.06 2.71
N LEU A 72 19.98 -17.15 3.30
CA LEU A 72 20.32 -17.52 4.69
C LEU A 72 21.77 -17.96 4.88
N SER A 73 22.48 -18.26 3.79
CA SER A 73 23.92 -18.53 3.84
C SER A 73 24.74 -17.31 4.27
N ARG A 74 24.27 -16.09 3.98
CA ARG A 74 24.97 -14.82 4.23
C ARG A 74 24.24 -13.90 5.22
N TYR A 75 22.93 -14.06 5.33
CA TYR A 75 22.07 -13.18 6.12
C TYR A 75 21.23 -13.99 7.10
N GLN A 76 20.65 -13.28 8.06
CA GLN A 76 19.64 -13.80 8.96
C GLN A 76 18.30 -13.16 8.64
N SER A 77 17.24 -13.96 8.65
CA SER A 77 15.87 -13.46 8.53
C SER A 77 15.32 -13.15 9.91
N GLY A 78 14.61 -12.02 10.02
CA GLY A 78 13.74 -11.73 11.14
C GLY A 78 12.41 -12.50 11.08
N PRO A 79 11.53 -12.28 12.06
CA PRO A 79 10.17 -12.82 12.05
C PRO A 79 9.37 -12.37 10.83
N SER A 80 8.38 -13.17 10.47
CA SER A 80 7.36 -12.77 9.48
C SER A 80 6.42 -11.74 10.09
N TYR A 81 6.05 -10.72 9.31
CA TYR A 81 5.05 -9.73 9.72
C TYR A 81 3.83 -9.64 8.80
N TYR A 82 3.85 -10.30 7.64
CA TYR A 82 2.69 -10.65 6.81
C TYR A 82 3.12 -11.69 5.76
N SER A 83 2.17 -12.20 4.98
CA SER A 83 2.43 -13.18 3.91
C SER A 83 1.93 -12.66 2.57
N VAL A 84 2.59 -13.10 1.49
CA VAL A 84 2.21 -12.78 0.11
C VAL A 84 2.32 -14.00 -0.78
N SER A 85 1.55 -14.06 -1.86
CA SER A 85 1.85 -14.99 -2.96
C SER A 85 2.68 -14.27 -4.03
N GLN A 86 3.56 -15.00 -4.71
CA GLN A 86 4.22 -14.51 -5.91
C GLN A 86 3.33 -14.80 -7.11
N GLN A 87 2.98 -13.79 -7.88
CA GLN A 87 1.99 -13.90 -8.95
C GLN A 87 2.58 -13.51 -10.30
N LEU A 88 2.16 -14.21 -11.36
CA LEU A 88 2.40 -13.76 -12.72
C LEU A 88 1.36 -12.70 -13.09
N VAL A 89 1.83 -11.58 -13.63
CA VAL A 89 1.00 -10.45 -14.02
C VAL A 89 1.05 -10.21 -15.52
N TYR A 90 -0.10 -9.90 -16.09
CA TYR A 90 -0.29 -9.56 -17.50
C TYR A 90 -1.27 -8.38 -17.62
N ARG A 91 -1.49 -7.90 -18.85
CA ARG A 91 -2.47 -6.86 -19.14
C ARG A 91 -3.82 -7.48 -19.55
N ILE A 92 -4.92 -7.03 -18.95
CA ILE A 92 -6.26 -7.65 -19.05
C ILE A 92 -6.82 -7.80 -20.48
N ASP A 93 -6.35 -7.00 -21.44
CA ASP A 93 -6.77 -7.05 -22.85
C ASP A 93 -5.87 -7.96 -23.72
N LYS A 94 -4.95 -8.70 -23.10
CA LYS A 94 -4.15 -9.75 -23.73
C LYS A 94 -4.66 -11.13 -23.34
N PRO A 95 -4.34 -12.20 -24.10
CA PRO A 95 -4.66 -13.56 -23.70
C PRO A 95 -3.99 -13.92 -22.36
N ARG A 96 -4.79 -14.37 -21.38
CA ARG A 96 -4.29 -14.84 -20.09
C ARG A 96 -3.53 -16.17 -20.25
N PRO A 97 -2.23 -16.25 -19.90
CA PRO A 97 -1.53 -17.53 -19.83
C PRO A 97 -2.07 -18.34 -18.65
N LYS A 98 -2.16 -19.66 -18.80
CA LYS A 98 -2.68 -20.54 -17.73
C LYS A 98 -1.59 -21.05 -16.79
N ASN A 99 -0.35 -21.04 -17.25
CA ASN A 99 0.84 -21.45 -16.52
C ASN A 99 2.09 -20.83 -17.18
N LEU A 100 3.27 -21.11 -16.63
CA LEU A 100 4.55 -20.56 -17.09
C LEU A 100 5.01 -21.10 -18.46
N GLY A 101 4.51 -22.26 -18.91
CA GLY A 101 4.80 -22.81 -20.25
C GLY A 101 4.00 -22.14 -21.37
N ASP A 102 2.90 -21.45 -21.02
CA ASP A 102 1.99 -20.83 -21.99
C ASP A 102 2.35 -19.38 -22.35
N LEU A 103 3.47 -18.86 -21.85
CA LEU A 103 3.88 -17.47 -22.09
C LEU A 103 4.12 -17.20 -23.58
N LYS A 104 3.48 -16.15 -24.11
CA LYS A 104 3.65 -15.66 -25.48
C LYS A 104 4.13 -14.22 -25.45
N GLY A 105 5.39 -14.02 -25.07
CA GLY A 105 5.98 -12.69 -24.92
C GLY A 105 7.19 -12.70 -23.99
N ARG A 106 7.63 -11.51 -23.60
CA ARG A 106 8.77 -11.34 -22.68
C ARG A 106 8.30 -11.29 -21.23
N LEU A 107 8.87 -12.16 -20.41
CA LEU A 107 8.84 -12.06 -18.96
C LEU A 107 10.09 -11.30 -18.49
N ILE A 108 9.90 -10.23 -17.73
CA ILE A 108 11.00 -9.50 -17.08
C ILE A 108 10.73 -9.44 -15.58
N VAL A 109 11.75 -9.71 -14.77
CA VAL A 109 11.67 -9.64 -13.31
C VAL A 109 12.79 -8.80 -12.72
N GLN A 110 12.55 -8.22 -11.54
CA GLN A 110 13.53 -7.36 -10.87
C GLN A 110 14.75 -8.18 -10.38
N SER A 111 15.94 -7.63 -10.59
CA SER A 111 17.19 -8.16 -10.04
C SER A 111 17.16 -8.24 -8.52
N GLY A 112 17.76 -9.30 -7.96
CA GLY A 112 17.84 -9.51 -6.52
C GLY A 112 16.52 -9.92 -5.85
N SER A 113 15.40 -10.00 -6.57
CA SER A 113 14.11 -10.44 -6.03
C SER A 113 14.07 -11.95 -5.75
N ALA A 114 13.18 -12.37 -4.84
CA ALA A 114 12.92 -13.79 -4.57
C ALA A 114 12.32 -14.52 -5.80
N TYR A 115 11.71 -13.76 -6.73
CA TYR A 115 11.15 -14.26 -7.99
C TYR A 115 12.17 -15.05 -8.81
N LEU A 116 13.44 -14.66 -8.76
CA LEU A 116 14.51 -15.35 -9.49
C LEU A 116 14.74 -16.78 -8.98
N SER A 117 14.67 -16.99 -7.66
CA SER A 117 14.81 -18.31 -7.05
C SER A 117 13.61 -19.19 -7.41
N THR A 118 12.40 -18.63 -7.33
CA THR A 118 11.16 -19.30 -7.76
C THR A 118 11.19 -19.72 -9.23
N LEU A 119 11.62 -18.83 -10.13
CA LEU A 119 11.72 -19.13 -11.57
C LEU A 119 12.77 -20.20 -11.88
N ARG A 120 13.91 -20.19 -11.18
CA ARG A 120 14.92 -21.25 -11.32
C ARG A 120 14.38 -22.61 -10.90
N SER A 121 13.69 -22.70 -9.75
CA SER A 121 13.05 -23.94 -9.30
C SER A 121 11.98 -24.39 -10.29
N ALA A 122 11.07 -23.49 -10.70
CA ALA A 122 10.04 -23.80 -11.69
C ALA A 122 10.61 -24.31 -13.02
N LYS A 123 11.73 -23.73 -13.48
CA LYS A 123 12.44 -24.17 -14.69
C LYS A 123 13.05 -25.57 -14.52
N ALA A 124 13.66 -25.86 -13.37
CA ALA A 124 14.24 -27.16 -13.09
C ALA A 124 13.18 -28.26 -12.95
N ASP A 125 12.03 -27.93 -12.35
CA ASP A 125 11.05 -28.93 -11.92
C ASP A 125 9.96 -29.22 -12.97
N SER A 126 9.47 -28.19 -13.69
CA SER A 126 8.23 -28.33 -14.48
C SER A 126 8.19 -27.57 -15.80
N TYR A 127 8.98 -26.50 -15.95
CA TYR A 127 8.93 -25.61 -17.12
C TYR A 127 10.32 -25.37 -17.72
N PRO A 128 10.97 -26.40 -18.31
CA PRO A 128 12.36 -26.31 -18.78
C PRO A 128 12.59 -25.25 -19.86
N ASP A 129 11.55 -24.93 -20.63
CA ASP A 129 11.62 -23.98 -21.75
C ASP A 129 11.28 -22.54 -21.36
N ILE A 130 10.95 -22.27 -20.09
CA ILE A 130 10.68 -20.89 -19.65
C ILE A 130 11.95 -20.04 -19.78
N ASP A 131 11.79 -18.80 -20.25
CA ASP A 131 12.84 -17.81 -20.34
C ASP A 131 12.38 -16.48 -19.74
N TRP A 132 13.33 -15.74 -19.17
CA TRP A 132 13.06 -14.44 -18.55
C TRP A 132 14.29 -13.53 -18.64
N ALA A 133 14.04 -12.22 -18.73
CA ALA A 133 15.09 -11.23 -18.55
C ALA A 133 15.10 -10.68 -17.12
N ILE A 134 16.27 -10.20 -16.69
CA ILE A 134 16.47 -9.59 -15.38
C ILE A 134 16.63 -8.08 -15.57
N SER A 135 15.81 -7.30 -14.89
CA SER A 135 15.90 -5.84 -14.85
C SER A 135 16.77 -5.39 -13.68
N THR A 136 17.84 -4.64 -13.96
CA THR A 136 18.74 -4.07 -12.94
C THR A 136 18.44 -2.61 -12.61
N ASP A 137 17.68 -1.93 -13.46
CA ASP A 137 17.37 -0.49 -13.38
C ASP A 137 15.91 -0.22 -12.99
N MET A 138 14.98 -1.12 -13.33
CA MET A 138 13.57 -1.02 -12.92
C MET A 138 13.26 -1.93 -11.73
N GLY A 139 12.66 -1.33 -10.69
CA GLY A 139 12.06 -2.07 -9.58
C GLY A 139 10.70 -2.68 -9.92
N GLN A 140 10.16 -3.52 -9.03
CA GLN A 140 8.90 -4.22 -9.22
C GLN A 140 7.74 -3.29 -9.61
N LYS A 141 7.58 -2.15 -8.92
CA LYS A 141 6.54 -1.16 -9.26
C LYS A 141 6.64 -0.73 -10.72
N ALA A 142 7.82 -0.33 -11.18
CA ALA A 142 8.05 0.13 -12.55
C ALA A 142 7.82 -0.99 -13.58
N LEU A 143 8.12 -2.25 -13.26
CA LEU A 143 7.83 -3.39 -14.12
C LEU A 143 6.32 -3.66 -14.24
N LEU A 144 5.58 -3.55 -13.13
CA LEU A 144 4.11 -3.67 -13.12
C LEU A 144 3.47 -2.52 -13.91
N GLU A 145 3.95 -1.29 -13.76
CA GLU A 145 3.56 -0.14 -14.57
C GLU A 145 3.86 -0.35 -16.06
N ALA A 146 5.01 -0.94 -16.41
CA ALA A 146 5.33 -1.25 -17.80
C ALA A 146 4.37 -2.28 -18.43
N VAL A 147 3.88 -3.26 -17.65
CA VAL A 147 2.82 -4.17 -18.09
C VAL A 147 1.50 -3.41 -18.27
N ALA A 148 1.15 -2.58 -17.30
CA ALA A 148 -0.04 -1.74 -17.36
C ALA A 148 -0.06 -0.81 -18.59
N ASP A 149 1.10 -0.26 -18.97
CA ASP A 149 1.27 0.58 -20.15
C ASP A 149 1.31 -0.21 -21.47
N GLY A 150 1.41 -1.54 -21.42
CA GLY A 150 1.61 -2.41 -22.57
C GLY A 150 3.02 -2.35 -23.18
N LYS A 151 4.02 -1.88 -22.43
CA LYS A 151 5.44 -1.89 -22.80
C LYS A 151 6.10 -3.24 -22.51
N LEU A 152 5.51 -4.03 -21.61
CA LEU A 152 5.96 -5.35 -21.19
C LEU A 152 4.78 -6.34 -21.24
N ASP A 153 5.04 -7.58 -21.67
CA ASP A 153 4.00 -8.61 -21.76
C ASP A 153 3.68 -9.19 -20.38
N TYR A 154 4.74 -9.57 -19.63
CA TYR A 154 4.63 -10.21 -18.33
C TYR A 154 5.69 -9.72 -17.35
N THR A 155 5.31 -9.64 -16.08
CA THR A 155 6.23 -9.54 -14.93
C THR A 155 5.74 -10.43 -13.81
N MET A 156 6.57 -10.62 -12.78
CA MET A 156 6.14 -11.13 -11.48
C MET A 156 6.01 -9.98 -10.48
N GLY A 157 5.16 -10.18 -9.47
CA GLY A 157 5.05 -9.34 -8.30
C GLY A 157 4.42 -10.10 -7.13
N ASP A 158 4.55 -9.56 -5.92
CA ASP A 158 3.82 -10.03 -4.75
C ASP A 158 2.36 -9.56 -4.78
N SER A 159 1.47 -10.38 -4.21
CA SER A 159 0.02 -10.16 -4.22
C SER A 159 -0.40 -8.80 -3.64
N VAL A 160 0.32 -8.30 -2.63
CA VAL A 160 0.00 -7.03 -1.98
C VAL A 160 0.33 -5.86 -2.89
N THR A 161 1.56 -5.79 -3.41
CA THR A 161 1.97 -4.72 -4.34
C THR A 161 1.11 -4.71 -5.59
N ILE A 162 0.72 -5.89 -6.10
CA ILE A 162 -0.19 -6.00 -7.25
C ILE A 162 -1.56 -5.42 -6.90
N GLY A 163 -2.17 -5.82 -5.78
CA GLY A 163 -3.48 -5.33 -5.36
C GLY A 163 -3.51 -3.81 -5.16
N LEU A 164 -2.43 -3.24 -4.61
CA LEU A 164 -2.27 -1.79 -4.49
C LEU A 164 -2.19 -1.09 -5.86
N LEU A 165 -1.41 -1.64 -6.79
CA LEU A 165 -1.24 -1.04 -8.12
C LEU A 165 -2.46 -1.21 -9.02
N GLN A 166 -3.25 -2.27 -8.88
CA GLN A 166 -4.49 -2.45 -9.63
C GLN A 166 -5.49 -1.30 -9.42
N ARG A 167 -5.45 -0.64 -8.26
CA ARG A 167 -6.31 0.51 -7.92
C ARG A 167 -6.01 1.76 -8.75
N ILE A 168 -4.78 1.90 -9.25
CA ILE A 168 -4.37 3.02 -10.11
C ILE A 168 -4.07 2.58 -11.55
N HIS A 169 -3.90 1.28 -11.77
CA HIS A 169 -3.67 0.64 -13.06
C HIS A 169 -4.65 -0.54 -13.24
N PRO A 170 -5.94 -0.28 -13.47
CA PRO A 170 -6.96 -1.33 -13.51
C PRO A 170 -6.73 -2.36 -14.63
N GLN A 171 -5.97 -2.01 -15.66
CA GLN A 171 -5.59 -2.91 -16.73
C GLN A 171 -4.58 -3.99 -16.33
N LEU A 172 -3.96 -3.86 -15.16
CA LEU A 172 -3.08 -4.87 -14.58
C LEU A 172 -3.92 -6.04 -14.05
N ALA A 173 -3.57 -7.26 -14.44
CA ALA A 173 -4.33 -8.45 -14.07
C ALA A 173 -3.42 -9.60 -13.66
N VAL A 174 -3.87 -10.37 -12.67
CA VAL A 174 -3.21 -11.60 -12.22
C VAL A 174 -3.55 -12.75 -13.16
N ALA A 175 -2.52 -13.41 -13.70
CA ALA A 175 -2.68 -14.60 -14.52
C ALA A 175 -2.83 -15.85 -13.65
N PHE A 176 -1.98 -16.05 -12.65
CA PHE A 176 -2.07 -17.13 -11.66
C PHE A 176 -1.04 -16.89 -10.55
N ASP A 177 -1.28 -17.48 -9.38
CA ASP A 177 -0.27 -17.60 -8.33
C ASP A 177 0.80 -18.62 -8.75
N ILE A 178 2.07 -18.24 -8.61
CA ILE A 178 3.23 -19.12 -8.86
C ILE A 178 3.61 -19.85 -7.56
N THR A 179 3.42 -19.19 -6.42
CA THR A 179 3.62 -19.75 -5.07
C THR A 179 2.35 -19.63 -4.26
N ASP A 180 2.24 -20.43 -3.20
CA ASP A 180 1.32 -20.17 -2.11
C ASP A 180 1.81 -18.95 -1.27
N GLU A 181 1.32 -18.82 -0.04
CA GLU A 181 1.74 -17.80 0.91
C GLU A 181 3.21 -17.98 1.32
N GLU A 182 4.00 -16.95 1.05
CA GLU A 182 5.40 -16.81 1.41
C GLU A 182 5.54 -15.68 2.44
N PRO A 183 6.33 -15.89 3.51
CA PRO A 183 6.47 -14.89 4.56
C PRO A 183 7.30 -13.71 4.07
N VAL A 184 6.88 -12.51 4.45
CA VAL A 184 7.68 -11.29 4.29
C VAL A 184 8.41 -11.00 5.59
N THR A 185 9.73 -10.79 5.47
CA THR A 185 10.63 -10.66 6.62
C THR A 185 11.61 -9.51 6.44
N TRP A 186 12.24 -9.11 7.54
CA TRP A 186 13.44 -8.28 7.49
C TRP A 186 14.69 -9.13 7.37
N TYR A 187 15.77 -8.54 6.84
CA TYR A 187 17.07 -9.18 6.75
C TYR A 187 18.13 -8.43 7.56
N LEU A 188 18.96 -9.19 8.27
CA LEU A 188 20.07 -8.70 9.09
C LEU A 188 21.38 -9.36 8.65
N PRO A 189 22.54 -8.73 8.91
CA PRO A 189 23.83 -9.37 8.68
C PRO A 189 23.90 -10.65 9.52
N ARG A 190 24.43 -11.73 8.95
CA ARG A 190 24.77 -12.90 9.75
C ARG A 190 26.13 -12.67 10.41
N ASN A 191 26.15 -12.48 11.72
CA ASN A 191 27.37 -12.30 12.50
C ASN A 191 27.24 -13.01 13.86
N ASP A 192 28.32 -13.02 14.64
CA ASP A 192 28.34 -13.67 15.97
C ASP A 192 27.63 -12.83 17.06
N ASP A 193 27.15 -11.62 16.75
CA ASP A 193 26.47 -10.73 17.70
C ASP A 193 24.94 -10.80 17.54
N ASP A 194 24.34 -11.73 18.29
CA ASP A 194 22.89 -11.96 18.28
C ASP A 194 22.07 -10.89 19.00
N ARG A 195 22.67 -9.84 19.58
CA ARG A 195 21.94 -8.86 20.41
C ARG A 195 20.83 -8.14 19.66
N LEU A 196 21.10 -7.70 18.44
CA LEU A 196 20.10 -6.99 17.62
C LEU A 196 18.95 -7.94 17.23
N ASN A 197 19.28 -9.18 16.88
CA ASN A 197 18.28 -10.19 16.55
C ASN A 197 17.44 -10.57 17.77
N ALA A 198 18.04 -10.77 18.94
CA ALA A 198 17.33 -11.06 20.18
C ALA A 198 16.38 -9.92 20.58
N ALA A 199 16.84 -8.66 20.47
CA ALA A 199 15.99 -7.49 20.72
C ALA A 199 14.83 -7.40 19.71
N MET A 200 15.06 -7.74 18.45
CA MET A 200 14.01 -7.79 17.43
C MET A 200 12.96 -8.87 17.76
N LEU A 201 13.38 -10.06 18.18
CA LEU A 201 12.46 -11.13 18.57
C LEU A 201 11.57 -10.72 19.75
N ASP A 202 12.16 -10.10 20.78
CA ASP A 202 11.41 -9.58 21.94
C ASP A 202 10.42 -8.47 21.53
N PHE A 203 10.88 -7.52 20.72
CA PHE A 203 10.04 -6.45 20.17
C PHE A 203 8.83 -6.99 19.39
N TYR A 204 9.03 -7.99 18.52
CA TYR A 204 7.93 -8.60 17.76
C TYR A 204 6.95 -9.34 18.69
N SER A 205 7.47 -10.02 19.73
CA SER A 205 6.62 -10.69 20.73
C SER A 205 5.72 -9.68 21.44
N GLN A 206 6.30 -8.58 21.93
CA GLN A 206 5.56 -7.49 22.58
C GLN A 206 4.52 -6.87 21.63
N MET A 207 4.88 -6.62 20.37
CA MET A 207 3.97 -6.05 19.38
C MET A 207 2.78 -6.96 19.05
N GLY A 208 2.99 -8.28 19.08
CA GLY A 208 1.92 -9.27 18.95
C GLY A 208 0.99 -9.27 20.16
N GLU A 209 1.53 -9.28 21.37
CA GLU A 209 0.76 -9.31 22.63
C GLU A 209 -0.12 -8.07 22.81
N GLU A 210 0.37 -6.89 22.43
CA GLU A 210 -0.38 -5.62 22.49
C GLU A 210 -1.38 -5.43 21.33
N GLY A 211 -1.41 -6.36 20.37
CA GLY A 211 -2.20 -6.27 19.14
C GLY A 211 -1.78 -5.12 18.20
N THR A 212 -0.62 -4.50 18.46
CA THR A 212 -0.10 -3.40 17.63
C THR A 212 0.27 -3.88 16.24
N MET A 213 0.80 -5.11 16.12
CA MET A 213 1.10 -5.70 14.82
C MET A 213 -0.16 -5.84 13.96
N ALA A 214 -1.26 -6.36 14.54
CA ALA A 214 -2.52 -6.52 13.82
C ALA A 214 -3.13 -5.18 13.39
N ARG A 215 -3.03 -4.13 14.22
CA ARG A 215 -3.47 -2.77 13.83
C ARG A 215 -2.63 -2.20 12.69
N LEU A 216 -1.32 -2.47 12.70
CA LEU A 216 -0.43 -2.04 11.62
C LEU A 216 -0.77 -2.79 10.32
N GLU A 217 -0.99 -4.10 10.39
CA GLU A 217 -1.41 -4.92 9.26
C GLU A 217 -2.74 -4.41 8.67
N GLU A 218 -3.78 -4.22 9.50
CA GLU A 218 -5.07 -3.70 9.05
C GLU A 218 -4.95 -2.34 8.37
N LYS A 219 -4.15 -1.42 8.94
CA LYS A 219 -3.92 -0.07 8.41
C LYS A 219 -3.37 -0.07 6.98
N TYR A 220 -2.51 -1.03 6.64
CA TYR A 220 -1.81 -1.07 5.34
C TYR A 220 -2.37 -2.11 4.36
N LEU A 221 -2.93 -3.21 4.87
CA LEU A 221 -3.31 -4.39 4.10
C LEU A 221 -4.81 -4.67 4.12
N GLY A 222 -5.57 -4.12 5.08
CA GLY A 222 -7.02 -4.38 5.22
C GLY A 222 -7.82 -4.01 3.96
N HIS A 223 -7.32 -3.06 3.17
CA HIS A 223 -7.92 -2.63 1.91
C HIS A 223 -7.35 -3.32 0.67
N VAL A 224 -6.42 -4.28 0.76
CA VAL A 224 -5.78 -4.89 -0.43
C VAL A 224 -6.67 -5.97 -1.06
N GLY A 225 -7.48 -6.69 -0.28
CA GLY A 225 -8.24 -7.86 -0.73
C GLY A 225 -9.49 -7.57 -1.59
N THR A 226 -9.95 -6.33 -1.67
CA THR A 226 -11.12 -5.93 -2.48
C THR A 226 -10.67 -5.16 -3.72
N PHE A 227 -10.70 -5.80 -4.88
CA PHE A 227 -10.50 -5.14 -6.17
C PHE A 227 -11.70 -5.37 -7.08
N ASP A 228 -12.48 -4.32 -7.31
CA ASP A 228 -13.51 -4.27 -8.35
C ASP A 228 -13.00 -3.45 -9.53
N TYR A 229 -12.77 -4.12 -10.66
CA TYR A 229 -12.27 -3.51 -11.89
C TYR A 229 -13.21 -2.42 -12.44
N VAL A 230 -14.53 -2.65 -12.37
CA VAL A 230 -15.54 -1.75 -12.96
C VAL A 230 -15.67 -0.50 -12.12
N ASP A 231 -15.75 -0.65 -10.80
CA ASP A 231 -15.87 0.47 -9.87
C ASP A 231 -14.59 1.31 -9.86
N THR A 232 -13.42 0.66 -9.83
CA THR A 232 -12.12 1.35 -9.90
C THR A 232 -12.01 2.18 -11.18
N ARG A 233 -12.39 1.63 -12.33
CA ARG A 233 -12.34 2.36 -13.60
C ARG A 233 -13.32 3.54 -13.62
N THR A 234 -14.46 3.40 -12.97
CA THR A 234 -15.45 4.48 -12.83
C THR A 234 -14.89 5.60 -11.94
N PHE A 235 -14.25 5.25 -10.83
CA PHE A 235 -13.59 6.20 -9.94
C PHE A 235 -12.44 6.96 -10.63
N LEU A 236 -11.54 6.25 -11.30
CA LEU A 236 -10.43 6.90 -12.02
C LEU A 236 -10.94 7.86 -13.10
N ARG A 237 -12.01 7.50 -13.83
CA ARG A 237 -12.66 8.42 -14.77
C ARG A 237 -13.25 9.63 -14.09
N ALA A 238 -13.83 9.49 -12.88
CA ALA A 238 -14.33 10.62 -12.13
C ALA A 238 -13.18 11.53 -11.69
N ILE A 239 -12.03 10.97 -11.28
CA ILE A 239 -10.83 11.75 -10.94
C ILE A 239 -10.39 12.60 -12.15
N ASP A 240 -10.37 12.02 -13.35
CA ASP A 240 -9.88 12.72 -14.54
C ASP A 240 -10.89 13.76 -15.07
N ASN A 241 -12.20 13.46 -14.99
CA ASN A 241 -13.23 14.24 -15.69
C ASN A 241 -14.10 15.11 -14.78
N THR A 242 -14.20 14.79 -13.49
CA THR A 242 -15.11 15.48 -12.54
C THR A 242 -14.34 16.23 -11.47
N LEU A 243 -13.34 15.59 -10.85
CA LEU A 243 -12.58 16.18 -9.74
C LEU A 243 -11.94 17.54 -10.09
N PRO A 244 -11.41 17.82 -11.30
CA PRO A 244 -10.78 19.11 -11.59
C PRO A 244 -11.70 20.31 -11.38
N ASP A 245 -13.00 20.16 -11.64
CA ASP A 245 -13.99 21.24 -11.54
C ASP A 245 -14.38 21.53 -10.08
N ILE A 246 -14.39 20.50 -9.23
CA ILE A 246 -14.83 20.58 -7.82
C ILE A 246 -13.67 20.63 -6.82
N LYS A 247 -12.44 20.31 -7.26
CA LYS A 247 -11.22 20.33 -6.44
C LYS A 247 -11.02 21.67 -5.71
N PRO A 248 -11.22 22.85 -6.33
CA PRO A 248 -11.07 24.12 -5.63
C PRO A 248 -12.00 24.25 -4.41
N LEU A 249 -13.18 23.61 -4.43
CA LEU A 249 -14.10 23.61 -3.29
C LEU A 249 -13.55 22.75 -2.15
N PHE A 250 -13.04 21.55 -2.46
CA PHE A 250 -12.41 20.71 -1.46
C PHE A 250 -11.18 21.37 -0.84
N GLU A 251 -10.32 22.00 -1.64
CA GLU A 251 -9.15 22.73 -1.12
C GLU A 251 -9.56 23.93 -0.25
N LYS A 252 -10.61 24.66 -0.64
CA LYS A 252 -11.13 25.83 0.11
C LYS A 252 -11.75 25.44 1.45
N TYR A 253 -12.43 24.30 1.52
CA TYR A 253 -13.20 23.86 2.69
C TYR A 253 -12.55 22.72 3.47
N ALA A 254 -11.41 22.23 3.03
CA ALA A 254 -10.52 21.42 3.85
C ALA A 254 -10.12 22.22 5.09
N SER A 255 -10.50 21.73 6.26
CA SER A 255 -10.20 22.35 7.55
C SER A 255 -9.11 21.56 8.27
N SER A 256 -9.47 20.79 9.29
CA SER A 256 -8.56 19.85 9.98
C SER A 256 -8.34 18.54 9.23
N ILE A 257 -8.99 18.38 8.08
CA ILE A 257 -8.98 17.16 7.26
C ILE A 257 -8.31 17.51 5.93
N ASP A 258 -7.40 16.65 5.45
CA ASP A 258 -6.78 16.79 4.15
C ASP A 258 -7.85 16.82 3.04
N TRP A 259 -7.69 17.72 2.06
CA TRP A 259 -8.68 17.89 1.00
C TRP A 259 -8.90 16.62 0.18
N CYS A 260 -7.88 15.77 0.02
CA CYS A 260 -8.00 14.48 -0.65
C CYS A 260 -8.92 13.53 0.12
N LEU A 261 -8.83 13.54 1.46
CA LEU A 261 -9.69 12.73 2.31
C LEU A 261 -11.14 13.25 2.28
N LEU A 262 -11.33 14.57 2.33
CA LEU A 262 -12.66 15.17 2.18
C LEU A 262 -13.29 14.82 0.81
N ALA A 263 -12.50 14.89 -0.27
CA ALA A 263 -12.93 14.50 -1.60
C ALA A 263 -13.27 13.01 -1.68
N ALA A 264 -12.47 12.14 -1.07
CA ALA A 264 -12.71 10.69 -1.01
C ALA A 264 -14.02 10.36 -0.28
N ILE A 265 -14.29 11.02 0.86
CA ILE A 265 -15.56 10.87 1.60
C ILE A 265 -16.74 11.28 0.71
N SER A 266 -16.65 12.44 0.05
CA SER A 266 -17.70 12.90 -0.87
C SER A 266 -17.94 11.94 -2.05
N TYR A 267 -16.89 11.30 -2.55
CA TYR A 267 -17.01 10.30 -3.61
C TYR A 267 -17.75 9.06 -3.11
N GLN A 268 -17.40 8.58 -1.91
CA GLN A 268 -18.08 7.45 -1.29
C GLN A 268 -19.58 7.73 -1.06
N GLU A 269 -19.92 8.96 -0.67
CA GLU A 269 -21.30 9.35 -0.38
C GLU A 269 -22.18 9.50 -1.65
N SER A 270 -21.63 10.09 -2.71
CA SER A 270 -22.47 10.54 -3.84
C SER A 270 -21.86 10.30 -5.23
N HIS A 271 -20.65 9.75 -5.31
CA HIS A 271 -19.84 9.74 -6.53
C HIS A 271 -19.65 11.15 -7.11
N TRP A 272 -19.54 12.15 -6.22
CA TRP A 272 -19.51 13.58 -6.53
C TRP A 272 -20.73 14.09 -7.30
N ASN A 273 -21.89 13.45 -7.13
CA ASN A 273 -23.14 13.90 -7.73
C ASN A 273 -23.87 14.90 -6.81
N PRO A 274 -23.97 16.18 -7.17
CA PRO A 274 -24.68 17.17 -6.34
C PRO A 274 -26.19 16.93 -6.28
N GLN A 275 -26.74 16.17 -7.23
CA GLN A 275 -28.15 15.79 -7.27
C GLN A 275 -28.43 14.43 -6.62
N ALA A 276 -27.45 13.85 -5.91
CA ALA A 276 -27.65 12.59 -5.21
C ALA A 276 -28.77 12.70 -4.16
N THR A 277 -29.63 11.68 -4.12
CA THR A 277 -30.72 11.56 -3.16
C THR A 277 -30.86 10.12 -2.69
N SER A 278 -31.10 9.92 -1.40
CA SER A 278 -31.38 8.60 -0.82
C SER A 278 -32.83 8.48 -0.33
N PRO A 279 -33.41 7.25 -0.32
CA PRO A 279 -34.67 6.97 0.38
C PRO A 279 -34.66 7.36 1.86
N THR A 280 -33.49 7.41 2.51
CA THR A 280 -33.35 7.81 3.92
C THR A 280 -33.37 9.33 4.14
N GLY A 281 -33.46 10.13 3.06
CA GLY A 281 -33.67 11.58 3.13
C GLY A 281 -32.39 12.44 3.12
N VAL A 282 -31.21 11.82 3.04
CA VAL A 282 -29.92 12.48 2.78
C VAL A 282 -29.80 12.92 1.32
N ARG A 283 -29.10 14.03 1.07
CA ARG A 283 -28.96 14.66 -0.26
C ARG A 283 -27.62 15.38 -0.44
N GLY A 284 -27.22 15.55 -1.70
CA GLY A 284 -26.06 16.36 -2.09
C GLY A 284 -24.75 15.59 -2.12
N MET A 285 -23.66 16.31 -2.40
CA MET A 285 -22.33 15.70 -2.57
C MET A 285 -21.78 15.04 -1.30
N MET A 286 -22.16 15.56 -0.13
CA MET A 286 -21.78 15.03 1.19
C MET A 286 -22.94 14.29 1.88
N MET A 287 -24.03 14.01 1.17
CA MET A 287 -25.21 13.28 1.68
C MET A 287 -25.66 13.73 3.08
N LEU A 288 -25.86 15.03 3.26
CA LEU A 288 -26.27 15.60 4.54
C LEU A 288 -27.74 15.28 4.84
N THR A 289 -28.05 14.91 6.09
CA THR A 289 -29.43 14.79 6.58
C THR A 289 -30.08 16.18 6.67
N ARG A 290 -31.43 16.24 6.80
CA ARG A 290 -32.11 17.52 7.08
C ARG A 290 -31.68 18.11 8.41
N ASN A 291 -31.64 17.31 9.48
CA ASN A 291 -31.25 17.79 10.81
C ASN A 291 -29.82 18.34 10.83
N THR A 292 -28.90 17.68 10.11
CA THR A 292 -27.52 18.16 9.97
C THR A 292 -27.49 19.50 9.23
N ALA A 293 -28.21 19.60 8.11
CA ALA A 293 -28.33 20.83 7.33
C ALA A 293 -28.93 21.98 8.16
N ASP A 294 -30.01 21.73 8.89
CA ASP A 294 -30.65 22.72 9.75
C ASP A 294 -29.72 23.18 10.89
N SER A 295 -28.91 22.27 11.45
CA SER A 295 -27.94 22.60 12.52
C SER A 295 -26.73 23.40 12.06
N LEU A 296 -26.53 23.51 10.75
CA LEU A 296 -25.42 24.20 10.10
C LEU A 296 -25.88 25.37 9.20
N ASP A 297 -27.16 25.74 9.28
CA ASP A 297 -27.78 26.80 8.46
C ASP A 297 -27.58 26.61 6.93
N VAL A 298 -27.67 25.35 6.47
CA VAL A 298 -27.53 24.99 5.05
C VAL A 298 -28.83 25.28 4.31
N ASN A 299 -28.79 26.23 3.37
CA ASN A 299 -29.98 26.65 2.63
C ASN A 299 -30.30 25.73 1.45
N ASP A 300 -29.26 25.21 0.78
CA ASP A 300 -29.41 24.27 -0.33
C ASP A 300 -28.40 23.12 -0.23
N ARG A 301 -28.88 21.92 0.11
CA ARG A 301 -28.05 20.70 0.16
C ARG A 301 -27.60 20.22 -1.22
N LEU A 302 -28.23 20.68 -2.30
CA LEU A 302 -27.90 20.30 -3.68
C LEU A 302 -26.89 21.26 -4.32
N ASP A 303 -26.57 22.37 -3.66
CA ASP A 303 -25.47 23.25 -4.04
C ASP A 303 -24.12 22.60 -3.66
N PRO A 304 -23.21 22.35 -4.62
CA PRO A 304 -21.91 21.73 -4.36
C PRO A 304 -21.10 22.42 -3.27
N GLU A 305 -21.04 23.75 -3.30
CA GLU A 305 -20.22 24.56 -2.38
C GLU A 305 -20.74 24.45 -0.94
N GLN A 306 -22.05 24.64 -0.73
CA GLN A 306 -22.68 24.44 0.58
C GLN A 306 -22.54 23.00 1.06
N SER A 307 -22.84 22.01 0.20
CA SER A 307 -22.76 20.59 0.58
C SER A 307 -21.36 20.21 1.09
N ILE A 308 -20.30 20.63 0.38
CA ILE A 308 -18.90 20.34 0.76
C ILE A 308 -18.50 21.09 2.03
N ARG A 309 -18.78 22.40 2.09
CA ARG A 309 -18.47 23.24 3.27
C ARG A 309 -19.07 22.64 4.55
N ASP A 310 -20.36 22.33 4.49
CA ASP A 310 -21.13 21.96 5.67
C ASP A 310 -20.88 20.49 6.06
N GLY A 311 -20.57 19.62 5.07
CA GLY A 311 -20.06 18.28 5.35
C GLY A 311 -18.68 18.29 6.04
N SER A 312 -17.76 19.15 5.61
CA SER A 312 -16.45 19.32 6.26
C SER A 312 -16.60 19.79 7.72
N GLU A 313 -17.46 20.79 7.95
CA GLU A 313 -17.77 21.29 9.29
C GLU A 313 -18.40 20.21 10.19
N TYR A 314 -19.32 19.41 9.65
CA TYR A 314 -19.95 18.31 10.38
C TYR A 314 -18.91 17.25 10.81
N LEU A 315 -18.04 16.84 9.89
CA LEU A 315 -16.97 15.87 10.17
C LEU A 315 -16.04 16.38 11.28
N ARG A 316 -15.64 17.65 11.24
CA ARG A 316 -14.82 18.26 12.29
C ARG A 316 -15.49 18.16 13.66
N ARG A 317 -16.78 18.53 13.75
CA ARG A 317 -17.56 18.43 15.00
C ARG A 317 -17.70 17.00 15.50
N MET A 318 -17.72 16.02 14.61
CA MET A 318 -17.75 14.60 14.98
C MET A 318 -16.40 14.15 15.54
N MET A 319 -15.28 14.56 14.92
CA MET A 319 -13.94 14.29 15.44
C MET A 319 -13.70 14.92 16.82
N GLU A 320 -14.23 16.12 17.07
CA GLU A 320 -14.16 16.79 18.38
C GLU A 320 -14.90 16.04 19.50
N LYS A 321 -15.89 15.19 19.15
CA LYS A 321 -16.63 14.36 20.11
C LYS A 321 -15.94 13.03 20.42
N VAL A 322 -14.96 12.62 19.62
CA VAL A 322 -14.20 11.40 19.86
C VAL A 322 -13.35 11.57 21.13
N SER A 323 -13.29 10.53 21.96
CA SER A 323 -12.55 10.56 23.22
C SER A 323 -11.08 10.93 23.03
N GLU A 324 -10.53 11.69 23.97
CA GLU A 324 -9.11 12.06 23.98
C GLU A 324 -8.16 10.86 24.10
N THR A 325 -8.66 9.70 24.54
CA THR A 325 -7.86 8.47 24.61
C THR A 325 -7.57 7.86 23.23
N ILE A 326 -8.29 8.27 22.19
CA ILE A 326 -8.05 7.83 20.81
C ILE A 326 -6.96 8.71 20.17
N PRO A 327 -5.92 8.11 19.57
CA PRO A 327 -4.89 8.84 18.84
C PRO A 327 -5.47 9.81 17.82
N GLU A 328 -4.84 10.98 17.68
CA GLU A 328 -5.36 12.06 16.83
C GLU A 328 -5.55 11.62 15.36
N ASP A 329 -4.61 10.82 14.84
CA ASP A 329 -4.63 10.27 13.49
C ASP A 329 -5.70 9.20 13.27
N GLU A 330 -6.26 8.64 14.35
CA GLU A 330 -7.33 7.63 14.29
C GLU A 330 -8.73 8.24 14.45
N ARG A 331 -8.86 9.46 14.99
CA ARG A 331 -10.17 10.06 15.29
C ARG A 331 -11.08 10.18 14.08
N ILE A 332 -10.51 10.41 12.90
CA ILE A 332 -11.28 10.50 11.66
C ILE A 332 -11.99 9.18 11.33
N TRP A 333 -11.38 8.03 11.60
CA TRP A 333 -11.99 6.73 11.34
C TRP A 333 -13.17 6.46 12.28
N PHE A 334 -13.05 6.85 13.54
CA PHE A 334 -14.17 6.79 14.49
C PHE A 334 -15.30 7.75 14.10
N ALA A 335 -14.96 8.96 13.66
CA ALA A 335 -15.95 9.93 13.17
C ALA A 335 -16.71 9.37 11.95
N LEU A 336 -16.01 8.77 10.99
CA LEU A 336 -16.60 8.16 9.80
C LEU A 336 -17.49 6.96 10.12
N ALA A 337 -17.11 6.13 11.08
CA ALA A 337 -17.93 4.99 11.53
C ALA A 337 -19.23 5.40 12.25
N SER A 338 -19.35 6.68 12.61
CA SER A 338 -20.51 7.23 13.34
C SER A 338 -21.52 7.96 12.44
N LEU A 339 -21.27 8.02 11.12
CA LEU A 339 -22.09 8.72 10.13
C LEU A 339 -23.33 7.94 9.69
#